data_AF-A0A7Y7Y9K7-F1
#
_entry.id   AF-A0A7Y7Y9K7-F1
#
_cell.length_a   1.000
_cell.length_b   1.000
_cell.length_c   1.000
_cell.angle_alpha   90.00
_cell.angle_beta   90.00
_cell.angle_gamma   90.00
#
_symmetry.space_group_name_H-M   'P 1'
#
loop_
_entity.id
_entity.type
_entity.pdbx_description
1 polymer ?
#
loop_
_entity_poly.entity_id
_entity_poly.type
_entity_poly.pdbx_seq_one_letter_code
_entity_poly.pdbx_strand_id
1 'polypeptide(L)' 'MNKFVCLALAGLGIMLAGCSTAPPPVGCTGLACSRPDSTDRSLVIWWPEEMRHGLEGPERVLDFTVVPLKD' A
#
# COMPACT_ATOMS: atom_id res chain seq x y z
N MET A 1 21.01 -34.13 -8.41
CA MET A 1 19.87 -33.27 -8.04
C MET A 1 18.59 -34.08 -8.08
N ASN A 2 17.87 -34.17 -6.96
CA ASN A 2 16.67 -34.98 -6.85
C ASN A 2 15.46 -34.23 -7.43
N LYS A 3 14.85 -34.78 -8.48
CA LYS A 3 13.70 -34.19 -9.20
C LYS A 3 12.52 -33.90 -8.26
N PHE A 4 12.36 -34.71 -7.20
CA PHE A 4 11.34 -34.51 -6.17
C PHE A 4 11.58 -33.25 -5.31
N VAL A 5 12.84 -32.89 -5.06
CA VAL A 5 13.20 -31.69 -4.28
C VAL A 5 12.88 -30.42 -5.06
N CYS A 6 13.15 -30.40 -6.37
CA CYS A 6 12.77 -29.28 -7.24
C CYS A 6 11.25 -29.08 -7.29
N LEU A 7 10.49 -30.17 -7.36
CA LEU A 7 9.03 -30.15 -7.39
C LEU A 7 8.44 -29.63 -6.07
N ALA A 8 9.02 -30.05 -4.93
CA ALA A 8 8.63 -29.55 -3.61
C ALA A 8 8.94 -28.05 -3.44
N LEU A 9 10.12 -27.60 -3.88
CA LEU A 9 10.51 -26.19 -3.84
C LEU A 9 9.63 -25.31 -4.74
N ALA A 10 9.29 -25.80 -5.93
CA ALA A 10 8.39 -25.08 -6.84
C ALA A 10 6.97 -24.96 -6.27
N GLY A 11 6.43 -26.06 -5.70
CA GLY A 11 5.13 -26.04 -5.04
C GLY A 11 5.08 -25.09 -3.84
N LEU A 12 6.13 -25.07 -3.02
CA LEU A 12 6.27 -24.15 -1.90
C LEU A 12 6.29 -22.69 -2.38
N GLY A 13 7.08 -22.38 -3.42
CA GLY A 13 7.13 -21.02 -3.98
C GLY A 13 5.77 -20.49 -4.47
N ILE A 14 4.96 -21.36 -5.09
CA ILE A 14 3.61 -21.01 -5.56
C ILE A 14 2.66 -20.73 -4.38
N MET A 15 2.74 -21.54 -3.31
CA MET A 15 1.93 -21.33 -2.11
C MET A 15 2.28 -20.01 -1.40
N LEU A 16 3.58 -19.66 -1.32
CA LEU A 16 4.01 -18.41 -0.68
C LEU A 16 3.63 -17.17 -1.52
N ALA A 17 3.67 -17.26 -2.85
CA ALA A 17 3.24 -16.17 -3.72
C ALA A 17 1.77 -15.80 -3.50
N GLY A 18 0.91 -16.79 -3.21
CA GLY A 18 -0.49 -16.56 -2.89
C GLY A 18 -0.74 -15.81 -1.56
N CYS A 19 0.23 -15.79 -0.64
CA CYS A 19 0.08 -15.14 0.66
C CYS A 19 0.60 -13.70 0.72
N SER A 20 1.44 -13.25 -0.23
CA SER A 20 1.99 -11.89 -0.20
C SER A 20 1.89 -11.09 -1.50
N THR A 21 1.62 -11.74 -2.64
CA THR A 21 1.43 -11.04 -3.92
C THR A 21 -0.01 -11.15 -4.36
N ALA A 22 -0.85 -10.33 -3.77
CA ALA A 22 -2.06 -9.92 -4.44
C ALA A 22 -1.60 -8.85 -5.47
N PRO A 23 -1.65 -9.09 -6.80
CA PRO A 23 -1.11 -8.14 -7.78
C PRO A 23 -1.73 -6.74 -7.56
N PRO A 24 -1.07 -5.61 -7.83
CA PRO A 24 -1.76 -4.33 -7.76
C PRO A 24 -2.80 -4.23 -8.90
N PRO A 25 -4.11 -3.99 -8.66
CA PRO A 25 -4.82 -3.79 -7.40
C PRO A 25 -5.84 -4.93 -7.10
N VAL A 26 -5.47 -6.18 -7.25
CA VAL A 26 -6.19 -7.31 -6.67
C VAL A 26 -5.74 -7.42 -5.22
N GLY A 27 -6.53 -6.94 -4.26
CA GLY A 27 -6.28 -7.18 -2.82
C GLY A 27 -6.61 -6.01 -1.90
N CYS A 28 -6.57 -4.78 -2.40
CA CYS A 28 -7.03 -3.62 -1.68
C CYS A 28 -8.33 -3.13 -2.33
N THR A 29 -9.43 -3.10 -1.57
CA THR A 29 -10.72 -2.56 -2.02
C THR A 29 -11.16 -1.39 -1.14
N GLY A 30 -11.85 -0.41 -1.75
CA GLY A 30 -12.37 0.76 -1.05
C GLY A 30 -11.51 2.02 -1.22
N LEU A 31 -12.00 3.14 -0.67
CA LEU A 31 -11.41 4.47 -0.87
C LEU A 31 -9.97 4.60 -0.34
N ALA A 32 -9.59 3.75 0.63
CA ALA A 32 -8.23 3.76 1.16
C ALA A 32 -7.17 3.32 0.14
N CYS A 33 -7.56 2.49 -0.81
CA CYS A 33 -6.66 1.90 -1.81
C CYS A 33 -6.37 2.83 -2.99
N SER A 34 -7.19 3.87 -3.15
CA SER A 34 -6.94 4.93 -4.13
C SER A 34 -5.93 5.96 -3.62
N ARG A 35 -5.53 5.88 -2.34
CA ARG A 35 -4.52 6.78 -1.77
C ARG A 35 -3.13 6.37 -2.24
N PRO A 36 -2.23 7.33 -2.48
CA PRO A 36 -0.85 7.03 -2.87
C PRO A 36 -0.10 6.32 -1.73
N ASP A 37 0.94 5.57 -2.09
CA ASP A 37 1.90 5.00 -1.14
C ASP A 37 2.99 6.00 -0.79
N SER A 38 3.60 5.81 0.40
CA SER A 38 4.78 6.58 0.79
C SER A 38 6.02 6.10 0.03
N THR A 39 6.94 7.03 -0.21
CA THR A 39 8.20 6.79 -0.94
C THR A 39 9.39 7.22 -0.09
N ASP A 40 10.60 7.01 -0.59
CA ASP A 40 11.83 7.56 -0.01
C ASP A 40 11.94 9.09 -0.11
N ARG A 41 11.00 9.74 -0.83
CA ARG A 41 10.94 11.20 -1.03
C ARG A 41 9.67 11.86 -0.49
N SER A 42 8.69 11.08 -0.05
CA SER A 42 7.40 11.62 0.39
C SER A 42 6.66 10.71 1.35
N LEU A 43 5.97 11.29 2.33
CA LEU A 43 5.10 10.58 3.26
C LEU A 43 3.64 10.92 2.99
N VAL A 44 2.79 9.90 3.04
CA VAL A 44 1.34 10.04 2.95
C VAL A 44 0.76 9.98 4.37
N ILE A 45 0.19 11.09 4.83
CA ILE A 45 -0.36 11.23 6.18
C ILE A 45 -1.89 11.17 6.10
N TRP A 46 -2.50 10.22 6.79
CA TRP A 46 -3.95 10.09 6.90
C TRP A 46 -4.50 10.94 8.05
N TRP A 47 -5.61 11.64 7.77
CA TRP A 47 -6.26 12.51 8.74
C TRP A 47 -7.66 11.99 9.08
N PRO A 48 -7.94 11.63 10.34
CA PRO A 48 -9.30 11.37 10.78
C PRO A 48 -10.11 12.68 10.74
N GLU A 49 -11.44 12.57 10.65
CA GLU A 49 -12.33 13.70 10.35
C GLU A 49 -12.15 14.89 11.30
N GLU A 50 -11.99 14.62 12.59
CA GLU A 50 -11.77 15.62 13.64
C GLU A 50 -10.45 16.39 13.47
N MET A 51 -9.46 15.82 12.80
CA MET A 51 -8.15 16.46 12.56
C MET A 51 -8.06 17.21 11.23
N ARG A 52 -9.10 17.16 10.39
CA ARG A 52 -9.10 17.81 9.07
C ARG A 52 -9.32 19.33 9.11
N HIS A 53 -9.79 19.85 10.24
CA HIS A 53 -10.11 21.28 10.43
C HIS A 53 -8.90 22.22 10.20
N GLY A 54 -7.66 21.72 10.34
CA GLY A 54 -6.44 22.49 10.11
C GLY A 54 -5.82 22.33 8.72
N LEU A 55 -6.41 21.50 7.85
CA LEU A 55 -5.95 21.33 6.47
C LEU A 55 -6.56 22.44 5.62
N GLU A 56 -5.72 23.19 4.89
CA GLU A 56 -6.13 24.42 4.22
C GLU A 56 -7.24 24.20 3.17
N GLY A 57 -8.38 24.89 3.34
CA GLY A 57 -9.35 25.19 2.29
C GLY A 57 -10.80 24.78 2.60
N PRO A 58 -11.78 25.70 2.46
CA PRO A 58 -13.21 25.42 2.74
C PRO A 58 -13.89 24.43 1.78
N GLU A 59 -13.19 23.91 0.76
CA GLU A 59 -13.80 23.20 -0.37
C GLU A 59 -13.27 21.76 -0.58
N ARG A 60 -12.28 21.30 0.18
CA ARG A 60 -11.80 19.91 0.05
C ARG A 60 -11.61 19.26 1.41
N VAL A 61 -12.47 18.28 1.70
CA VAL A 61 -12.19 17.29 2.75
C VAL A 61 -11.05 16.42 2.25
N LEU A 62 -9.81 16.89 2.40
CA LEU A 62 -8.63 16.07 2.16
C LEU A 62 -8.51 15.10 3.34
N ASP A 63 -8.71 13.82 3.07
CA ASP A 63 -8.56 12.73 4.03
C ASP A 63 -7.11 12.27 4.16
N PHE A 64 -6.22 12.74 3.27
CA PHE A 64 -4.78 12.57 3.36
C PHE A 64 -4.03 13.79 2.80
N THR A 65 -2.77 13.94 3.20
CA THR A 65 -1.81 14.85 2.58
C THR A 65 -0.56 14.09 2.15
N VAL A 66 0.11 14.58 1.10
CA VAL A 66 1.41 14.07 0.67
C VAL A 66 2.46 15.12 1.04
N VAL A 67 3.35 14.77 1.95
CA VAL A 67 4.38 15.66 2.49
C VAL A 67 5.74 15.28 1.90
N PRO A 68 6.44 16.19 1.20
CA PRO A 68 7.78 15.92 0.70
C PRO A 68 8.77 15.83 1.86
N LEU A 69 9.70 14.88 1.76
CA LEU A 69 10.81 14.77 2.71
C LEU A 69 11.89 15.80 2.35
N LYS A 70 12.50 16.39 3.38
CA LYS A 70 13.66 17.28 3.22
C LYS A 70 14.88 16.41 2.87
N ASP A 71 15.66 16.85 1.89
CA ASP A 71 16.99 16.28 1.60
C ASP A 71 17.97 16.49 2.77
#